data_AF-A0A1G9Y510-F1
#
_entry.id   AF-A0A1G9Y510-F1
#
_cell.length_a   1.000
_cell.length_b   1.000
_cell.length_c   1.000
_cell.angle_alpha   90.00
_cell.angle_beta   90.00
_cell.angle_gamma   90.00
#
_symmetry.space_group_name_H-M   'P 1'
#
loop_
_entity.id
_entity.type
_entity.pdbx_description
1 polymer ?
#
loop_
_entity_poly.entity_id
_entity_poly.type
_entity_poly.pdbx_seq_one_letter_code
_entity_poly.pdbx_strand_id
1 'polypeptide(L)'
;MSDRSGSVSPSAVAAFITRKRRFGVSPVWLVPLLAALIGLSLLISSTLSKGSRIFVTFQSAEGLEPHKTRVKVRNVVIGEVSAVALNKDRTGVVATVDLDASARAFTAEDSLFWVVRPRIGVTGVSGLDTVLSGPFIAADSGTSGHTKKHFVGQEAPPPITYGAKGTRFTLHAADMGSLEVGSPVYYRRIQVGQIAACHLSADGKGVDAEIFINAPNDSFVTTDTRFWNASGIGMTVDADGLKIKTESVSTILAGGVAFVEPDYRTNAPRAAEHARFMLFDDQQKALSPPDGEPGYIRMIFSQSLRGLEVNSPVEFMGITLGRVVSVDLDYDAASKSFTSIVGAQIYPDRLGMANEKIVKTLGVTDDARTAQLIADFVKRGLRAQPRSESLLTGQLYISLGFIANAAPVPFDVSAQPLIIPTVPGELEKMQEQVQQIIDKFSNVPVQEIAGNFNGSLGEAQKTFRLFNAQVMPELHGVLLQSRSTLDIAGAALAEDSPVHQQIDRTIDDVQRMARSVRVLTDYLSRNPEALIRGRTRQDRPGVYQRIAPAQQAD
;
A
#
# COMPACT_ATOMS: atom_id res chain seq x y z
N MET A 1 87.18 109.07 -39.52
CA MET A 1 88.24 108.77 -38.56
C MET A 1 88.14 107.29 -38.23
N SER A 2 88.82 106.46 -39.02
CA SER A 2 90.20 105.96 -38.75
C SER A 2 90.09 104.68 -37.94
N ASP A 3 90.24 103.54 -38.61
CA ASP A 3 91.45 102.68 -38.58
C ASP A 3 91.31 101.64 -37.45
N ARG A 4 91.47 100.32 -37.61
CA ARG A 4 92.38 99.57 -38.48
C ARG A 4 91.91 98.13 -38.66
N SER A 5 92.07 97.69 -39.89
CA SER A 5 92.32 96.33 -40.37
C SER A 5 93.55 95.66 -39.72
N GLY A 6 93.55 94.33 -39.63
CA GLY A 6 94.77 93.56 -39.33
C GLY A 6 94.55 92.06 -39.17
N SER A 7 94.39 91.36 -40.29
CA SER A 7 94.36 89.90 -40.48
C SER A 7 95.65 89.17 -40.06
N VAL A 8 95.55 87.90 -39.61
CA VAL A 8 96.36 86.73 -40.06
C VAL A 8 95.66 85.41 -39.67
N SER A 9 95.42 84.51 -40.65
CA SER A 9 95.27 83.04 -40.53
C SER A 9 96.57 82.39 -41.06
N PRO A 10 96.89 81.07 -40.97
CA PRO A 10 96.03 79.89 -40.71
C PRO A 10 96.70 78.75 -39.88
N SER A 11 95.97 77.66 -39.60
CA SER A 11 96.44 76.26 -39.77
C SER A 11 95.36 75.24 -39.38
N ALA A 12 95.22 74.23 -40.23
CA ALA A 12 94.17 73.22 -40.21
C ALA A 12 94.47 72.06 -39.26
N VAL A 13 93.44 71.53 -38.59
CA VAL A 13 93.33 70.12 -38.20
C VAL A 13 91.87 69.70 -38.38
N ALA A 14 91.63 68.73 -39.26
CA ALA A 14 90.34 68.09 -39.43
C ALA A 14 90.02 67.23 -38.19
N ALA A 15 88.90 67.51 -37.53
CA ALA A 15 88.33 66.66 -36.49
C ALA A 15 86.85 66.42 -36.80
N PHE A 16 86.52 65.18 -37.14
CA PHE A 16 85.15 64.70 -37.28
C PHE A 16 84.46 64.76 -35.91
N ILE A 17 83.58 65.74 -35.68
CA ILE A 17 82.73 65.78 -34.50
C ILE A 17 81.43 65.04 -34.83
N THR A 18 81.31 63.82 -34.31
CA THR A 18 80.07 63.07 -34.21
C THR A 18 79.09 63.85 -33.32
N ARG A 19 78.03 64.39 -33.93
CA ARG A 19 76.95 65.09 -33.23
C ARG A 19 76.10 64.05 -32.48
N LYS A 20 76.49 63.70 -31.24
CA LYS A 20 75.66 62.88 -30.35
C LYS A 20 74.49 63.73 -29.86
N ARG A 21 73.35 63.61 -30.55
CA ARG A 21 72.08 64.27 -30.23
C ARG A 21 71.60 63.80 -28.84
N ARG A 22 71.89 64.57 -27.79
CA ARG A 22 71.30 64.37 -26.46
C ARG A 22 69.86 64.90 -26.52
N PHE A 23 68.90 63.98 -26.56
CA PHE A 23 67.50 64.31 -26.28
C PHE A 23 67.38 64.66 -24.79
N GLY A 24 67.38 65.95 -24.48
CA GLY A 24 67.07 66.45 -23.15
C GLY A 24 65.57 66.37 -22.91
N VAL A 25 65.08 65.22 -22.42
CA VAL A 25 63.74 65.14 -21.84
C VAL A 25 63.87 65.66 -20.41
N SER A 26 63.19 66.76 -20.09
CA SER A 26 63.19 67.32 -18.73
C SER A 26 62.63 66.29 -17.73
N PRO A 27 63.22 66.11 -16.53
CA PRO A 27 62.70 65.18 -15.51
C PRO A 27 61.23 65.45 -15.11
N VAL A 28 60.74 66.67 -15.36
CA VAL A 28 59.34 67.07 -15.10
C VAL A 28 58.34 66.29 -15.96
N TRP A 29 58.75 65.79 -17.14
CA TRP A 29 57.91 64.98 -18.03
C TRP A 29 57.79 63.50 -17.63
N LEU A 30 58.56 63.03 -16.63
CA LEU A 30 58.44 61.66 -16.14
C LEU A 30 57.12 61.43 -15.40
N VAL A 31 56.63 62.42 -14.65
CA VAL A 31 55.40 62.28 -13.86
C VAL A 31 54.14 62.14 -14.74
N PRO A 32 53.91 62.98 -15.77
CA PRO A 32 52.80 62.80 -16.69
C PRO A 32 52.89 61.50 -17.49
N LEU A 33 54.08 61.09 -17.90
CA LEU A 33 54.29 59.85 -18.66
C LEU A 33 54.05 58.61 -17.80
N LEU A 34 54.47 58.64 -16.53
CA LEU A 34 54.17 57.58 -15.57
C LEU A 34 52.66 57.52 -15.26
N ALA A 35 52.01 58.66 -15.06
CA ALA A 35 50.56 58.74 -14.87
C ALA A 35 49.79 58.23 -16.10
N ALA A 36 50.25 58.57 -17.31
CA ALA A 36 49.70 58.06 -18.57
C ALA A 36 49.90 56.54 -18.71
N LEU A 37 51.06 56.00 -18.31
CA LEU A 37 51.32 54.56 -18.30
C LEU A 37 50.46 53.82 -17.28
N ILE A 38 50.25 54.38 -16.09
CA ILE A 38 49.35 53.82 -15.07
C ILE A 38 47.90 53.87 -15.58
N GLY A 39 47.48 55.00 -16.15
CA GLY A 39 46.15 55.14 -16.75
C GLY A 39 45.93 54.15 -17.89
N LEU A 40 46.92 53.99 -18.78
CA LEU A 40 46.90 53.02 -19.87
C LEU A 40 46.87 51.58 -19.34
N SER A 41 47.62 51.28 -18.28
CA SER A 41 47.63 49.98 -17.61
C SER A 41 46.28 49.65 -16.95
N LEU A 42 45.65 50.63 -16.29
CA LEU A 42 44.31 50.47 -15.72
C LEU A 42 43.24 50.29 -16.82
N LEU A 43 43.38 50.98 -17.95
CA LEU A 43 42.49 50.81 -19.10
C LEU A 43 42.65 49.42 -19.74
N ILE A 44 43.90 48.96 -19.93
CA ILE A 44 44.21 47.65 -20.50
C ILE A 44 43.74 46.53 -19.56
N SER A 45 44.04 46.62 -18.28
CA SER A 45 43.59 45.62 -17.30
C SER A 45 42.07 45.60 -17.15
N SER A 46 41.39 46.75 -17.15
CA SER A 46 39.92 46.82 -17.12
C SER A 46 39.26 46.20 -18.36
N THR A 47 39.88 46.35 -19.53
CA THR A 47 39.34 45.79 -20.78
C THR A 47 39.66 44.30 -20.95
N LEU A 48 40.82 43.82 -20.49
CA LEU A 48 41.17 42.39 -20.48
C LEU A 48 40.38 41.58 -19.45
N SER A 49 39.88 42.23 -18.38
CA SER A 49 39.09 41.57 -17.34
C SER A 49 37.64 41.29 -17.74
N LYS A 50 37.10 42.03 -18.71
CA LYS A 50 35.71 41.88 -19.17
C LYS A 50 35.61 40.75 -20.20
N GLY A 51 34.80 39.74 -19.91
CA GLY A 51 34.55 38.62 -20.82
C GLY A 51 33.52 38.94 -21.89
N SER A 52 32.93 37.89 -22.45
CA SER A 52 31.98 38.00 -23.56
C SER A 52 30.57 38.36 -23.07
N ARG A 53 29.95 39.35 -23.71
CA ARG A 53 28.53 39.68 -23.50
C ARG A 53 27.63 38.70 -24.23
N ILE A 54 26.67 38.13 -23.52
CA ILE A 54 25.63 37.24 -24.05
C ILE A 54 24.23 37.80 -23.78
N PHE A 55 23.25 37.32 -24.53
CA PHE A 55 21.84 37.68 -24.46
C PHE A 55 21.03 36.42 -24.21
N VAL A 56 20.36 36.34 -23.07
CA VAL A 56 19.55 35.18 -22.69
C VAL A 56 18.08 35.58 -22.65
N THR A 57 17.26 34.87 -23.42
CA THR A 57 15.82 35.16 -23.53
C THR A 57 15.04 34.30 -22.54
N PHE A 58 14.21 34.91 -21.70
CA PHE A 58 13.31 34.27 -20.73
C PHE A 58 11.86 34.65 -21.00
N GLN A 59 10.90 33.90 -20.46
CA GLN A 59 9.48 34.26 -20.57
C GLN A 59 9.11 35.37 -19.58
N SER A 60 9.75 35.39 -18.40
CA SER A 60 9.49 36.38 -17.35
C SER A 60 10.79 37.02 -16.83
N ALA A 61 10.71 38.30 -16.46
CA ALA A 61 11.78 39.02 -15.75
C ALA A 61 11.73 38.85 -14.23
N GLU A 62 10.82 38.02 -13.72
CA GLU A 62 10.64 37.82 -12.28
C GLU A 62 11.95 37.39 -11.59
N GLY A 63 12.42 38.24 -10.68
CA GLY A 63 13.66 38.02 -9.92
C GLY A 63 14.95 38.42 -10.63
N LEU A 64 14.87 38.94 -11.86
CA LEU A 64 16.02 39.39 -12.64
C LEU A 64 16.16 40.91 -12.54
N GLU A 65 17.17 41.36 -11.80
CA GLU A 65 17.46 42.78 -11.59
C GLU A 65 18.83 43.14 -12.19
N PRO A 66 18.92 44.19 -13.03
CA PRO A 66 20.18 44.73 -13.52
C PRO A 66 21.16 45.05 -12.38
N HIS A 67 22.42 44.65 -12.55
CA HIS A 67 23.53 44.83 -11.60
C HIS A 67 23.35 44.19 -10.21
N LYS A 68 22.33 43.36 -10.02
CA LYS A 68 22.14 42.57 -8.79
C LYS A 68 22.12 41.07 -9.04
N THR A 69 21.45 40.64 -10.11
CA THR A 69 21.37 39.22 -10.44
C THR A 69 22.70 38.72 -10.99
N ARG A 70 23.24 37.68 -10.36
CA ARG A 70 24.51 37.06 -10.76
C ARG A 70 24.27 35.83 -11.63
N VAL A 71 25.25 35.51 -12.46
CA VAL A 71 25.31 34.24 -13.18
C VAL A 71 26.30 33.32 -12.48
N LYS A 72 25.85 32.09 -12.16
CA LYS A 72 26.64 31.15 -11.36
C LYS A 72 26.70 29.76 -11.99
N VAL A 73 27.80 29.06 -11.76
CA VAL A 73 27.97 27.62 -12.02
C VAL A 73 28.48 26.97 -10.74
N ARG A 74 27.81 25.90 -10.25
CA ARG A 74 28.22 25.23 -9.00
C ARG A 74 28.48 26.21 -7.83
N ASN A 75 27.63 27.24 -7.70
CA ASN A 75 27.74 28.35 -6.75
C ASN A 75 28.97 29.28 -6.88
N VAL A 76 29.71 29.19 -8.00
CA VAL A 76 30.79 30.11 -8.37
C VAL A 76 30.23 31.17 -9.31
N VAL A 77 30.47 32.46 -9.02
CA VAL A 77 30.04 33.58 -9.88
C VAL A 77 30.93 33.62 -11.12
N ILE A 78 30.29 33.71 -12.30
CA ILE A 78 30.95 33.74 -13.61
C ILE A 78 30.50 34.92 -14.48
N GLY A 79 29.62 35.76 -13.96
CA GLY A 79 29.11 36.94 -14.64
C GLY A 79 27.97 37.61 -13.88
N GLU A 80 27.44 38.68 -14.47
CA GLU A 80 26.33 39.47 -13.93
C GLU A 80 25.35 39.90 -15.01
N VAL A 81 24.08 40.07 -14.62
CA VAL A 81 23.06 40.65 -15.50
C VAL A 81 23.25 42.16 -15.52
N SER A 82 23.59 42.74 -16.67
CA SER A 82 23.78 44.19 -16.80
C SER A 82 22.53 44.94 -17.25
N ALA A 83 21.61 44.28 -17.96
CA ALA A 83 20.33 44.87 -18.34
C ALA A 83 19.23 43.82 -18.53
N VAL A 84 17.98 44.21 -18.30
CA VAL A 84 16.79 43.40 -18.60
C VAL A 84 15.84 44.27 -19.41
N ALA A 85 15.43 43.80 -20.58
CA ALA A 85 14.52 44.52 -21.47
C ALA A 85 13.48 43.57 -22.06
N LEU A 86 12.32 44.09 -22.45
CA LEU A 86 11.34 43.32 -23.19
C LEU A 86 11.88 42.97 -24.59
N ASN A 87 11.62 41.76 -25.08
CA ASN A 87 11.91 41.42 -26.47
C ASN A 87 11.00 42.22 -27.44
N LYS A 88 11.39 42.33 -28.71
CA LYS A 88 10.72 43.14 -29.73
C LYS A 88 9.24 42.76 -29.93
N ASP A 89 8.92 41.49 -29.78
CA ASP A 89 7.59 40.90 -29.91
C ASP A 89 6.75 41.00 -28.63
N ARG A 90 7.34 41.48 -27.52
CA ARG A 90 6.71 41.64 -26.20
C ARG A 90 6.20 40.34 -25.57
N THR A 91 6.65 39.18 -26.05
CA THR A 91 6.24 37.85 -25.54
C THR A 91 7.16 37.33 -24.43
N GLY A 92 8.31 37.99 -24.22
CA GLY A 92 9.29 37.63 -23.20
C GLY A 92 10.31 38.75 -22.96
N VAL A 93 11.37 38.41 -22.24
CA VAL A 93 12.41 39.35 -21.81
C VAL A 93 13.79 38.88 -22.23
N VAL A 94 14.67 39.82 -22.56
CA VAL A 94 16.08 39.58 -22.87
C VAL A 94 16.93 40.10 -21.72
N ALA A 95 17.58 39.19 -21.01
CA ALA A 95 18.61 39.51 -20.04
C ALA A 95 19.96 39.62 -20.75
N THR A 96 20.58 40.80 -20.68
CA THR A 96 21.95 41.03 -21.12
C THR A 96 22.88 40.64 -19.97
N VAL A 97 23.77 39.69 -20.24
CA VAL A 97 24.72 39.15 -19.25
C VAL A 97 26.13 39.48 -19.68
N ASP A 98 26.88 40.10 -18.77
CA ASP A 98 28.31 40.31 -18.91
C ASP A 98 29.04 39.17 -18.18
N LEU A 99 29.68 38.29 -18.94
CA LEU A 99 30.47 37.18 -18.39
C LEU A 99 31.89 37.63 -18.05
N ASP A 100 32.51 36.94 -17.08
CA ASP A 100 33.92 37.11 -16.76
C ASP A 100 34.82 36.52 -17.86
N ALA A 101 36.07 36.99 -17.96
CA ALA A 101 37.01 36.49 -18.97
C ALA A 101 37.28 34.97 -18.86
N SER A 102 37.20 34.41 -17.65
CA SER A 102 37.33 32.98 -17.37
C SER A 102 36.14 32.13 -17.83
N ALA A 103 34.99 32.75 -18.12
CA ALA A 103 33.73 32.08 -18.43
C ALA A 103 33.50 31.84 -19.93
N ARG A 104 34.57 31.86 -20.75
CA ARG A 104 34.48 31.68 -22.21
C ARG A 104 33.81 30.35 -22.61
N ALA A 105 33.97 29.29 -21.81
CA ALA A 105 33.35 27.99 -22.06
C ALA A 105 31.80 28.04 -22.07
N PHE A 106 31.20 29.00 -21.36
CA PHE A 106 29.74 29.19 -21.31
C PHE A 106 29.18 29.95 -22.52
N THR A 107 30.01 30.22 -23.53
CA THR A 107 29.57 30.77 -24.81
C THR A 107 29.38 29.71 -25.88
N ALA A 108 29.64 28.43 -25.58
CA ALA A 108 29.39 27.32 -26.50
C ALA A 108 27.90 27.25 -26.87
N GLU A 109 27.57 26.88 -28.11
CA GLU A 109 26.19 26.93 -28.62
C GLU A 109 25.19 26.05 -27.85
N ASP A 110 25.68 24.98 -27.24
CA ASP A 110 24.94 24.02 -26.41
C ASP A 110 24.98 24.36 -24.91
N SER A 111 25.46 25.55 -24.54
CA SER A 111 25.43 26.03 -23.15
C SER A 111 23.99 26.30 -22.70
N LEU A 112 23.67 25.89 -21.48
CA LEU A 112 22.34 26.02 -20.88
C LEU A 112 22.33 27.09 -19.80
N PHE A 113 21.26 27.87 -19.77
CA PHE A 113 21.04 28.91 -18.76
C PHE A 113 19.63 28.76 -18.19
N TRP A 114 19.46 28.86 -16.88
CA TRP A 114 18.14 28.80 -16.25
C TRP A 114 18.06 29.69 -15.01
N VAL A 115 16.84 30.13 -14.67
CA VAL A 115 16.62 30.93 -13.47
C VAL A 115 16.44 30.02 -12.26
N VAL A 116 17.23 30.23 -11.22
CA VAL A 116 17.07 29.57 -9.92
C VAL A 116 16.34 30.52 -8.99
N ARG A 117 15.17 30.09 -8.51
CA ARG A 117 14.27 30.84 -7.62
C ARG A 117 14.03 30.04 -6.34
N PRO A 118 13.69 30.69 -5.21
CA PRO A 118 13.31 29.97 -4.01
C PRO A 118 12.00 29.21 -4.29
N ARG A 119 11.98 27.91 -4.02
CA ARG A 119 10.75 27.11 -4.09
C ARG A 119 10.45 26.54 -2.71
N ILE A 120 9.23 26.77 -2.25
CA ILE A 120 8.69 26.16 -1.03
C ILE A 120 7.85 24.98 -1.49
N GLY A 121 8.39 23.77 -1.34
CA GLY A 121 7.67 22.52 -1.58
C GLY A 121 7.25 21.89 -0.26
N VAL A 122 6.35 20.90 -0.33
CA VAL A 122 5.89 20.13 0.83
C VAL A 122 7.04 19.29 1.44
N THR A 123 8.04 18.95 0.63
CA THR A 123 9.17 18.06 0.95
C THR A 123 10.43 18.79 1.40
N GLY A 124 10.44 20.13 1.34
CA GLY A 124 11.58 20.96 1.73
C GLY A 124 11.63 22.33 1.04
N VAL A 125 12.54 23.18 1.50
CA VAL A 125 12.83 24.47 0.87
C VAL A 125 14.04 24.28 -0.05
N SER A 126 13.85 24.44 -1.36
CA SER A 126 14.96 24.46 -2.32
C SER A 126 15.33 25.90 -2.67
N GLY A 127 16.62 26.15 -2.89
CA GLY A 127 17.14 27.49 -3.14
C GLY A 127 17.19 28.38 -1.89
N LEU A 128 17.50 27.84 -0.70
CA LEU A 128 17.75 28.64 0.52
C LEU A 128 18.75 29.79 0.27
N ASP A 129 19.75 29.55 -0.58
CA ASP A 129 20.73 30.54 -1.04
C ASP A 129 20.06 31.80 -1.63
N THR A 130 18.91 31.61 -2.29
CA THR A 130 18.13 32.67 -2.94
C THR A 130 17.19 33.40 -1.99
N VAL A 131 16.88 32.84 -0.81
CA VAL A 131 16.09 33.52 0.23
C VAL A 131 16.83 34.74 0.75
N LEU A 132 18.16 34.62 0.90
CA LEU A 132 19.01 35.71 1.38
C LEU A 132 19.64 36.51 0.23
N SER A 133 20.08 35.84 -0.83
CA SER A 133 20.87 36.46 -1.92
C SER A 133 20.03 36.93 -3.12
N GLY A 134 18.73 36.60 -3.14
CA GLY A 134 17.85 36.79 -4.29
C GLY A 134 18.02 35.72 -5.38
N PRO A 135 17.12 35.69 -6.38
CA PRO A 135 17.22 34.80 -7.53
C PRO A 135 18.51 35.04 -8.34
N PHE A 136 19.01 33.98 -8.97
CA PHE A 136 20.21 34.05 -9.82
C PHE A 136 20.03 33.20 -11.09
N ILE A 137 20.84 33.46 -12.10
CA ILE A 137 20.89 32.64 -13.31
C ILE A 137 21.97 31.57 -13.10
N ALA A 138 21.59 30.30 -13.18
CA ALA A 138 22.56 29.22 -13.24
C ALA A 138 22.95 28.94 -14.69
N ALA A 139 24.18 28.48 -14.89
CA ALA A 139 24.72 28.14 -16.19
C ALA A 139 25.40 26.77 -16.17
N ASP A 140 25.30 26.06 -17.30
CA ASP A 140 26.05 24.85 -17.58
C ASP A 140 26.81 25.02 -18.90
N SER A 141 28.07 24.61 -18.91
CA SER A 141 28.96 24.80 -20.06
C SER A 141 28.67 23.74 -21.12
N GLY A 142 28.51 24.19 -22.36
CA GLY A 142 28.44 23.31 -23.50
C GLY A 142 29.78 22.64 -23.85
N THR A 143 29.72 21.65 -24.73
CA THR A 143 30.86 20.91 -25.29
C THR A 143 31.19 21.31 -26.72
N SER A 144 30.32 22.07 -27.38
CA SER A 144 30.54 22.51 -28.76
C SER A 144 31.73 23.45 -28.89
N GLY A 145 32.48 23.31 -29.99
CA GLY A 145 33.55 24.24 -30.38
C GLY A 145 33.04 25.56 -30.94
N HIS A 146 31.74 25.67 -31.26
CA HIS A 146 31.14 26.87 -31.83
C HIS A 146 30.54 27.74 -30.73
N THR A 147 30.83 29.05 -30.80
CA THR A 147 30.31 30.01 -29.83
C THR A 147 29.11 30.77 -30.35
N LYS A 148 28.15 31.06 -29.46
CA LYS A 148 26.95 31.85 -29.72
C LYS A 148 26.82 32.95 -28.67
N LYS A 149 26.15 34.03 -29.05
CA LYS A 149 25.83 35.16 -28.13
C LYS A 149 24.37 35.20 -27.68
N HIS A 150 23.48 34.48 -28.35
CA HIS A 150 22.04 34.50 -28.08
C HIS A 150 21.58 33.12 -27.62
N PHE A 151 21.04 33.05 -26.41
CA PHE A 151 20.60 31.82 -25.76
C PHE A 151 19.12 31.92 -25.38
N VAL A 152 18.48 30.76 -25.31
CA VAL A 152 17.14 30.62 -24.75
C VAL A 152 17.32 30.10 -23.33
N GLY A 153 16.86 30.88 -22.36
CA GLY A 153 16.91 30.54 -20.96
C GLY A 153 15.72 29.65 -20.56
N GLN A 154 15.97 28.69 -19.69
CA GLN A 154 14.95 27.80 -19.15
C GLN A 154 14.39 28.36 -17.84
N GLU A 155 13.08 28.23 -17.63
CA GLU A 155 12.41 28.69 -16.39
C GLU A 155 12.56 27.69 -15.23
N ALA A 156 12.89 26.45 -15.56
CA ALA A 156 13.18 25.38 -14.61
C ALA A 156 14.61 24.87 -14.84
N PRO A 157 15.28 24.37 -13.79
CA PRO A 157 16.57 23.72 -13.95
C PRO A 157 16.45 22.55 -14.92
N PRO A 158 17.42 22.37 -15.84
CA PRO A 158 17.42 21.19 -16.69
C PRO A 158 17.56 19.96 -15.79
N PRO A 159 16.96 18.83 -16.18
CA PRO A 159 16.91 17.65 -15.33
C PRO A 159 18.29 17.06 -14.99
N ILE A 160 19.26 17.32 -15.86
CA ILE A 160 20.66 16.97 -15.70
C ILE A 160 21.47 18.25 -15.86
N THR A 161 22.26 18.55 -14.84
CA THR A 161 23.19 19.67 -14.82
C THR A 161 24.61 19.15 -14.67
N TYR A 162 25.57 19.85 -15.27
CA TYR A 162 27.00 19.70 -15.06
C TYR A 162 27.63 18.40 -15.59
N GLY A 163 27.07 17.84 -16.65
CA GLY A 163 27.60 16.62 -17.30
C GLY A 163 27.57 15.38 -16.40
N ALA A 164 26.60 15.29 -15.48
CA ALA A 164 26.45 14.13 -14.61
C ALA A 164 26.31 12.85 -15.45
N LYS A 165 27.15 11.85 -15.15
CA LYS A 165 27.10 10.53 -15.80
C LYS A 165 26.00 9.70 -15.14
N GLY A 166 25.21 9.00 -15.94
CA GLY A 166 24.11 8.16 -15.47
C GLY A 166 23.24 7.68 -16.61
N THR A 167 22.12 7.04 -16.28
CA THR A 167 21.14 6.55 -17.26
C THR A 167 19.76 7.10 -16.95
N ARG A 168 18.99 7.38 -18.00
CA ARG A 168 17.61 7.84 -17.92
C ARG A 168 16.64 6.68 -18.08
N PHE A 169 15.55 6.69 -17.32
CA PHE A 169 14.46 5.73 -17.46
C PHE A 169 13.12 6.46 -17.39
N THR A 170 12.07 5.84 -17.92
CA THR A 170 10.72 6.39 -17.87
C THR A 170 9.85 5.52 -16.96
N LEU A 171 9.21 6.14 -15.98
CA LEU A 171 8.25 5.50 -15.10
C LEU A 171 6.84 5.89 -15.51
N HIS A 172 5.96 4.91 -15.67
CA HIS A 172 4.55 5.12 -15.98
C HIS A 172 3.69 4.84 -14.75
N ALA A 173 2.77 5.74 -14.44
CA ALA A 173 1.81 5.59 -13.34
C ALA A 173 0.42 6.09 -13.76
N ALA A 174 -0.64 5.63 -13.08
CA ALA A 174 -1.98 6.20 -13.24
C ALA A 174 -2.02 7.66 -12.73
N ASP A 175 -1.33 7.92 -11.62
CA ASP A 175 -1.11 9.25 -11.05
C ASP A 175 0.26 9.30 -10.35
N MET A 176 0.81 10.51 -10.17
CA MET A 176 2.11 10.70 -9.52
C MET A 176 2.02 10.79 -7.99
N GLY A 177 0.81 10.78 -7.41
CA GLY A 177 0.60 11.05 -6.00
C GLY A 177 1.32 12.33 -5.53
N SER A 178 2.21 12.17 -4.56
CA SER A 178 3.04 13.24 -3.98
C SER A 178 4.41 13.43 -4.64
N LEU A 179 4.67 12.78 -5.78
CA LEU A 179 5.96 12.84 -6.47
C LEU A 179 6.04 14.05 -7.39
N GLU A 180 7.14 14.79 -7.30
CA GLU A 180 7.40 16.01 -8.05
C GLU A 180 8.76 15.95 -8.74
N VAL A 181 9.01 16.88 -9.67
CA VAL A 181 10.34 17.06 -10.26
C VAL A 181 11.35 17.37 -9.14
N GLY A 182 12.42 16.60 -9.06
CA GLY A 182 13.41 16.65 -7.98
C GLY A 182 13.18 15.66 -6.84
N SER A 183 12.05 14.94 -6.79
CA SER A 183 11.85 13.87 -5.82
C SER A 183 12.98 12.82 -5.91
N PRO A 184 13.51 12.34 -4.78
CA PRO A 184 14.64 11.42 -4.77
C PRO A 184 14.28 10.02 -5.26
N VAL A 185 15.23 9.37 -5.93
CA VAL A 185 15.18 7.96 -6.30
C VAL A 185 16.14 7.16 -5.42
N TYR A 186 15.63 6.13 -4.75
CA TYR A 186 16.33 5.32 -3.77
C TYR A 186 16.62 3.91 -4.27
N TYR A 187 17.82 3.42 -3.99
CA TYR A 187 18.17 2.01 -4.05
C TYR A 187 18.64 1.57 -2.67
N ARG A 188 17.97 0.57 -2.08
CA ARG A 188 18.26 0.09 -0.71
C ARG A 188 18.35 1.23 0.33
N ARG A 189 17.44 2.22 0.24
CA ARG A 189 17.36 3.43 1.09
C ARG A 189 18.49 4.45 0.90
N ILE A 190 19.34 4.29 -0.11
CA ILE A 190 20.38 5.26 -0.48
C ILE A 190 19.88 6.06 -1.68
N GLN A 191 19.94 7.39 -1.62
CA GLN A 191 19.57 8.23 -2.76
C GLN A 191 20.60 8.04 -3.88
N VAL A 192 20.14 7.55 -5.02
CA VAL A 192 20.98 7.27 -6.20
C VAL A 192 20.60 8.11 -7.41
N GLY A 193 19.45 8.79 -7.36
CA GLY A 193 18.93 9.58 -8.47
C GLY A 193 17.83 10.53 -8.04
N GLN A 194 17.13 11.08 -9.04
CA GLN A 194 16.00 11.97 -8.85
C GLN A 194 15.04 11.93 -10.05
N ILE A 195 13.80 12.35 -9.84
CA ILE A 195 12.84 12.60 -10.91
C ILE A 195 13.29 13.84 -11.69
N ALA A 196 13.49 13.66 -12.97
CA ALA A 196 14.01 14.62 -13.92
C ALA A 196 12.89 15.46 -14.54
N ALA A 197 11.78 14.84 -14.94
CA ALA A 197 10.64 15.51 -15.55
C ALA A 197 9.36 14.69 -15.34
N CYS A 198 8.19 15.34 -15.38
CA CYS A 198 6.89 14.69 -15.35
C CYS A 198 6.04 15.26 -16.49
N HIS A 199 5.37 14.39 -17.25
CA HIS A 199 4.45 14.80 -18.31
C HIS A 199 3.25 13.85 -18.36
N LEU A 200 2.10 14.36 -18.79
CA LEU A 200 0.94 13.52 -19.04
C LEU A 200 1.27 12.53 -20.18
N SER A 201 0.91 11.26 -20.01
CA SER A 201 1.01 10.25 -21.06
C SER A 201 0.21 10.70 -22.29
N ALA A 202 0.67 10.30 -23.48
CA ALA A 202 0.06 10.71 -24.75
C ALA A 202 -1.42 10.33 -24.90
N ASP A 203 -1.87 9.29 -24.18
CA ASP A 203 -3.27 8.84 -24.15
C ASP A 203 -4.14 9.55 -23.10
N GLY A 204 -3.53 10.39 -22.25
CA GLY A 204 -4.19 11.12 -21.17
C GLY A 204 -4.67 10.26 -20.01
N LYS A 205 -4.31 8.96 -19.96
CA LYS A 205 -4.78 8.01 -18.92
C LYS A 205 -3.76 7.76 -17.81
N GLY A 206 -2.60 8.41 -17.88
CA GLY A 206 -1.54 8.28 -16.90
C GLY A 206 -0.51 9.38 -17.01
N VAL A 207 0.55 9.27 -16.21
CA VAL A 207 1.66 10.22 -16.15
C VAL A 207 2.97 9.46 -16.38
N ASP A 208 3.80 10.01 -17.24
CA ASP A 208 5.15 9.53 -17.53
C ASP A 208 6.16 10.44 -16.80
N ALA A 209 6.94 9.83 -15.91
CA ALA A 209 8.01 10.48 -15.17
C ALA A 209 9.36 10.03 -15.72
N GLU A 210 10.16 10.97 -16.21
CA GLU A 210 11.56 10.71 -16.54
C GLU A 210 12.37 10.74 -15.24
N ILE A 211 13.11 9.67 -14.96
CA ILE A 211 14.03 9.58 -13.84
C ILE A 211 15.47 9.53 -14.34
N PHE A 212 16.38 10.14 -13.57
CA PHE A 212 17.81 10.05 -13.81
C PHE A 212 18.50 9.38 -12.64
N ILE A 213 19.23 8.29 -12.91
CA ILE A 213 20.00 7.56 -11.91
C ILE A 213 21.49 7.77 -12.21
N ASN A 214 22.23 8.23 -11.20
CA ASN A 214 23.65 8.56 -11.33
C ASN A 214 24.50 7.29 -11.46
N ALA A 215 25.52 7.33 -12.31
CA ALA A 215 26.56 6.30 -12.34
C ALA A 215 27.40 6.32 -11.04
N PRO A 216 27.82 5.17 -10.51
CA PRO A 216 27.69 3.82 -11.08
C PRO A 216 26.39 3.09 -10.72
N ASN A 217 25.47 3.71 -9.98
CA ASN A 217 24.27 3.03 -9.47
C ASN A 217 23.24 2.71 -10.56
N ASP A 218 23.35 3.35 -11.71
CA ASP A 218 22.55 3.08 -12.91
C ASP A 218 22.74 1.65 -13.44
N SER A 219 23.83 0.95 -13.08
CA SER A 219 24.02 -0.46 -13.40
C SER A 219 23.09 -1.40 -12.63
N PHE A 220 22.47 -0.95 -11.54
CA PHE A 220 21.53 -1.77 -10.75
C PHE A 220 20.12 -1.82 -11.36
N VAL A 221 19.86 -1.07 -12.43
CA VAL A 221 18.58 -1.13 -13.14
C VAL A 221 18.66 -2.17 -14.24
N THR A 222 17.97 -3.27 -14.02
CA THR A 222 17.81 -4.38 -14.95
C THR A 222 16.40 -4.39 -15.55
N THR A 223 16.20 -5.21 -16.57
CA THR A 223 14.88 -5.41 -17.20
C THR A 223 13.82 -5.95 -16.24
N ASP A 224 14.22 -6.63 -15.16
CA ASP A 224 13.32 -7.14 -14.12
C ASP A 224 13.16 -6.21 -12.92
N THR A 225 13.81 -5.03 -12.92
CA THR A 225 13.69 -4.05 -11.85
C THR A 225 12.23 -3.60 -11.66
N ARG A 226 11.85 -3.40 -10.40
CA ARG A 226 10.52 -2.93 -10.00
C ARG A 226 10.65 -1.63 -9.23
N PHE A 227 9.84 -0.63 -9.60
CA PHE A 227 9.84 0.70 -9.00
C PHE A 227 8.54 0.91 -8.22
N TRP A 228 8.60 1.46 -7.02
CA TRP A 228 7.41 1.81 -6.26
C TRP A 228 7.51 3.18 -5.62
N ASN A 229 6.35 3.76 -5.33
CA ASN A 229 6.25 4.96 -4.53
C ASN A 229 6.66 4.63 -3.08
N ALA A 230 7.75 5.25 -2.63
CA ALA A 230 8.26 5.12 -1.27
C ALA A 230 7.66 6.19 -0.31
N SER A 231 6.64 6.90 -0.76
CA SER A 231 5.95 7.95 0.00
C SER A 231 4.72 7.37 0.71
N GLY A 232 4.56 7.69 1.99
CA GLY A 232 3.29 7.51 2.71
C GLY A 232 3.34 6.54 3.89
N ILE A 233 2.35 6.68 4.77
CA ILE A 233 2.06 5.74 5.85
C ILE A 233 1.13 4.68 5.27
N GLY A 234 1.66 3.49 4.98
CA GLY A 234 0.83 2.33 4.66
C GLY A 234 0.14 1.82 5.92
N MET A 235 -1.10 2.27 6.16
CA MET A 235 -1.99 1.67 7.17
C MET A 235 -2.85 0.61 6.48
N THR A 236 -2.49 -0.66 6.65
CA THR A 236 -3.32 -1.77 6.17
C THR A 236 -4.00 -2.44 7.36
N VAL A 237 -5.33 -2.63 7.25
CA VAL A 237 -6.15 -3.38 8.20
C VAL A 237 -6.60 -4.63 7.47
N ASP A 238 -6.02 -5.77 7.82
CA ASP A 238 -6.34 -7.07 7.21
C ASP A 238 -7.15 -7.91 8.21
N ALA A 239 -7.59 -9.11 7.79
CA ALA A 239 -8.17 -10.13 8.67
C ALA A 239 -7.28 -10.47 9.90
N ASP A 240 -5.96 -10.31 9.76
CA ASP A 240 -4.97 -10.49 10.84
C ASP A 240 -4.94 -9.34 11.86
N GLY A 241 -5.69 -8.26 11.62
CA GLY A 241 -5.71 -7.04 12.43
C GLY A 241 -4.96 -5.86 11.81
N LEU A 242 -4.76 -4.81 12.62
CA LEU A 242 -4.12 -3.57 12.21
C LEU A 242 -2.59 -3.75 12.14
N LYS A 243 -2.02 -3.73 10.93
CA LYS A 243 -0.57 -3.74 10.71
C LYS A 243 -0.07 -2.31 10.48
N ILE A 244 0.46 -1.68 11.52
CA ILE A 244 1.11 -0.36 11.38
C ILE A 244 2.59 -0.58 11.06
N LYS A 245 2.99 -0.35 9.81
CA LYS A 245 4.41 -0.24 9.46
C LYS A 245 4.89 1.17 9.80
N THR A 246 5.40 1.35 11.02
CA THR A 246 6.06 2.60 11.42
C THR A 246 7.49 2.61 10.86
N GLU A 247 7.65 2.91 9.58
CA GLU A 247 8.98 3.21 9.04
C GLU A 247 9.47 4.57 9.57
N SER A 248 10.80 4.76 9.57
CA SER A 248 11.47 5.91 10.20
C SER A 248 10.86 7.25 9.77
N VAL A 249 10.49 8.09 10.74
CA VAL A 249 9.87 9.41 10.54
C VAL A 249 10.68 10.32 9.60
N SER A 250 11.99 10.08 9.45
CA SER A 250 12.85 10.82 8.52
C SER A 250 12.64 10.49 7.03
N THR A 251 12.07 9.33 6.69
CA THR A 251 11.79 8.90 5.28
C THR A 251 10.38 9.30 4.83
N ILE A 252 9.47 9.56 5.77
CA ILE A 252 8.04 9.83 5.53
C ILE A 252 7.78 11.23 4.97
N LEU A 253 8.67 12.21 5.21
CA LEU A 253 8.38 13.63 4.92
C LEU A 253 8.80 14.11 3.52
N ALA A 254 9.75 13.45 2.86
CA ALA A 254 10.28 13.92 1.57
C ALA A 254 9.64 13.24 0.34
N GLY A 255 8.96 12.10 0.53
CA GLY A 255 8.50 11.26 -0.56
C GLY A 255 9.64 10.79 -1.49
N GLY A 256 9.34 9.88 -2.42
CA GLY A 256 10.32 9.44 -3.40
C GLY A 256 9.95 8.15 -4.09
N VAL A 257 10.82 7.73 -5.01
CA VAL A 257 10.70 6.45 -5.71
C VAL A 257 11.77 5.51 -5.17
N ALA A 258 11.43 4.26 -4.89
CA ALA A 258 12.41 3.23 -4.60
C ALA A 258 12.37 2.12 -5.65
N PHE A 259 13.49 1.44 -5.84
CA PHE A 259 13.55 0.29 -6.73
C PHE A 259 14.39 -0.85 -6.18
N VAL A 260 14.10 -2.05 -6.67
CA VAL A 260 14.90 -3.25 -6.45
C VAL A 260 14.73 -4.22 -7.60
N GLU A 261 15.74 -5.04 -7.84
CA GLU A 261 15.63 -6.25 -8.65
C GLU A 261 15.11 -7.39 -7.78
N PRO A 262 13.98 -8.03 -8.12
CA PRO A 262 13.45 -9.15 -7.35
C PRO A 262 14.36 -10.40 -7.40
N ASP A 263 14.44 -11.14 -6.29
CA ASP A 263 15.33 -12.31 -6.15
C ASP A 263 14.90 -13.56 -6.94
N TYR A 264 13.78 -13.54 -7.67
CA TYR A 264 13.24 -14.73 -8.33
C TYR A 264 13.90 -15.07 -9.68
N ARG A 265 14.62 -14.12 -10.30
CA ARG A 265 15.36 -14.34 -11.56
C ARG A 265 16.80 -13.85 -11.41
N THR A 266 17.74 -14.77 -11.50
CA THR A 266 19.16 -14.46 -11.56
C THR A 266 19.55 -14.23 -13.02
N ASN A 267 20.14 -13.05 -13.31
CA ASN A 267 20.72 -12.62 -14.61
C ASN A 267 19.81 -11.84 -15.57
N ALA A 268 18.93 -10.97 -15.09
CA ALA A 268 18.27 -10.02 -16.00
C ALA A 268 19.30 -9.04 -16.58
N PRO A 269 19.30 -8.78 -17.90
CA PRO A 269 20.22 -7.81 -18.50
C PRO A 269 19.94 -6.39 -18.00
N ARG A 270 20.98 -5.56 -17.99
CA ARG A 270 20.87 -4.12 -17.71
C ARG A 270 19.85 -3.49 -18.66
N ALA A 271 18.98 -2.65 -18.11
CA ALA A 271 17.99 -1.94 -18.89
C ALA A 271 18.65 -0.90 -19.82
N ALA A 272 18.10 -0.77 -21.03
CA ALA A 272 18.53 0.27 -21.97
C ALA A 272 18.14 1.66 -21.47
N GLU A 273 18.83 2.70 -21.94
CA GLU A 273 18.43 4.08 -21.70
C GLU A 273 17.03 4.33 -22.28
N HIS A 274 16.21 5.09 -21.55
CA HIS A 274 14.79 5.33 -21.80
C HIS A 274 13.89 4.09 -21.74
N ALA A 275 14.36 2.98 -21.13
CA ALA A 275 13.48 1.86 -20.84
C ALA A 275 12.30 2.30 -19.95
N ARG A 276 11.13 1.74 -20.25
CA ARG A 276 9.87 2.05 -19.56
C ARG A 276 9.59 1.03 -18.45
N PHE A 277 9.22 1.53 -17.28
CA PHE A 277 8.84 0.73 -16.13
C PHE A 277 7.51 1.22 -15.55
N MET A 278 6.75 0.32 -14.93
CA MET A 278 5.59 0.69 -14.13
C MET A 278 6.06 1.21 -12.78
N LEU A 279 5.49 2.32 -12.32
CA LEU A 279 5.60 2.77 -10.93
C LEU A 279 4.41 2.20 -10.15
N PHE A 280 4.71 1.33 -9.18
CA PHE A 280 3.70 0.73 -8.30
C PHE A 280 3.43 1.60 -7.08
N ASP A 281 2.24 1.43 -6.49
CA ASP A 281 1.82 2.20 -5.31
C ASP A 281 2.69 1.89 -4.08
N ASP A 282 3.12 0.64 -3.93
CA ASP A 282 3.92 0.17 -2.81
C ASP A 282 4.84 -1.00 -3.18
N GLN A 283 5.75 -1.34 -2.27
CA GLN A 283 6.72 -2.41 -2.45
C GLN A 283 6.07 -3.80 -2.58
N GLN A 284 4.98 -4.06 -1.86
CA GLN A 284 4.32 -5.37 -1.87
C GLN A 284 3.70 -5.65 -3.23
N LYS A 285 3.05 -4.65 -3.84
CA LYS A 285 2.49 -4.70 -5.19
C LYS A 285 3.58 -4.73 -6.28
N ALA A 286 4.71 -4.06 -6.04
CA ALA A 286 5.83 -4.08 -6.98
C ALA A 286 6.52 -5.45 -7.06
N LEU A 287 6.59 -6.16 -5.92
CA LEU A 287 7.27 -7.45 -5.80
C LEU A 287 6.35 -8.65 -5.98
N SER A 288 5.03 -8.46 -6.01
CA SER A 288 4.11 -9.54 -6.33
C SER A 288 4.40 -10.07 -7.74
N PRO A 289 4.41 -11.41 -7.95
CA PRO A 289 4.47 -11.98 -9.28
C PRO A 289 3.41 -11.33 -10.18
N PRO A 290 3.71 -11.11 -11.48
CA PRO A 290 2.70 -10.62 -12.40
C PRO A 290 1.49 -11.56 -12.36
N ASP A 291 0.31 -10.98 -12.24
CA ASP A 291 -0.94 -11.72 -12.09
C ASP A 291 -1.30 -12.57 -13.32
N GLY A 292 -0.60 -12.37 -14.44
CA GLY A 292 -0.90 -13.04 -15.71
C GLY A 292 -2.17 -12.51 -16.37
N GLU A 293 -2.64 -13.21 -17.40
CA GLU A 293 -3.88 -12.86 -18.08
C GLU A 293 -5.11 -13.17 -17.18
N PRO A 294 -6.03 -12.21 -16.99
CA PRO A 294 -7.20 -12.44 -16.16
C PRO A 294 -8.27 -13.29 -16.84
N GLY A 295 -8.80 -14.27 -16.11
CA GLY A 295 -10.07 -14.93 -16.42
C GLY A 295 -11.24 -14.23 -15.72
N TYR A 296 -12.42 -14.21 -16.35
CA TYR A 296 -13.64 -13.67 -15.76
C TYR A 296 -14.65 -14.79 -15.47
N ILE A 297 -15.21 -14.78 -14.27
CA ILE A 297 -16.24 -15.72 -13.83
C ILE A 297 -17.43 -14.97 -13.26
N ARG A 298 -18.59 -15.63 -13.28
CA ARG A 298 -19.83 -15.15 -12.68
C ARG A 298 -20.36 -16.17 -11.69
N MET A 299 -20.96 -15.70 -10.61
CA MET A 299 -21.56 -16.52 -9.56
C MET A 299 -22.92 -15.95 -9.21
N ILE A 300 -23.89 -16.82 -8.92
CA ILE A 300 -25.27 -16.42 -8.64
C ILE A 300 -25.64 -16.96 -7.26
N PHE A 301 -25.97 -16.08 -6.32
CA PHE A 301 -26.31 -16.46 -4.95
C PHE A 301 -27.78 -16.13 -4.67
N SER A 302 -28.51 -17.07 -4.08
CA SER A 302 -29.89 -16.88 -3.64
C SER A 302 -30.03 -16.25 -2.25
N GLN A 303 -28.91 -15.94 -1.60
CA GLN A 303 -28.85 -15.38 -0.26
C GLN A 303 -28.32 -13.94 -0.26
N SER A 304 -28.51 -13.24 0.86
CA SER A 304 -27.85 -11.97 1.10
C SER A 304 -26.33 -12.13 1.11
N LEU A 305 -25.64 -11.19 0.45
CA LEU A 305 -24.18 -11.10 0.43
C LEU A 305 -23.71 -9.85 1.18
N ARG A 306 -24.45 -9.43 2.21
CA ARG A 306 -24.05 -8.29 3.05
C ARG A 306 -22.64 -8.52 3.59
N GLY A 307 -21.74 -7.56 3.32
CA GLY A 307 -20.33 -7.63 3.69
C GLY A 307 -19.41 -8.09 2.55
N LEU A 308 -19.96 -8.52 1.41
CA LEU A 308 -19.20 -8.71 0.18
C LEU A 308 -19.14 -7.40 -0.60
N GLU A 309 -17.93 -6.96 -0.94
CA GLU A 309 -17.69 -5.68 -1.60
C GLU A 309 -16.89 -5.86 -2.91
N VAL A 310 -16.87 -4.82 -3.74
CA VAL A 310 -15.94 -4.77 -4.87
C VAL A 310 -14.51 -4.77 -4.32
N ASN A 311 -13.64 -5.58 -4.92
CA ASN A 311 -12.30 -5.96 -4.44
C ASN A 311 -12.25 -7.01 -3.32
N SER A 312 -13.38 -7.52 -2.80
CA SER A 312 -13.36 -8.68 -1.90
C SER A 312 -12.56 -9.84 -2.54
N PRO A 313 -11.73 -10.55 -1.78
CA PRO A 313 -10.87 -11.58 -2.34
C PRO A 313 -11.68 -12.77 -2.86
N VAL A 314 -11.18 -13.38 -3.93
CA VAL A 314 -11.63 -14.69 -4.42
C VAL A 314 -10.50 -15.67 -4.20
N GLU A 315 -10.74 -16.67 -3.37
CA GLU A 315 -9.71 -17.61 -2.92
C GLU A 315 -10.01 -19.02 -3.39
N PHE A 316 -8.95 -19.79 -3.64
CA PHE A 316 -9.04 -21.23 -3.84
C PHE A 316 -8.10 -21.91 -2.85
N MET A 317 -8.66 -22.75 -1.98
CA MET A 317 -7.88 -23.46 -0.94
C MET A 317 -6.99 -22.52 -0.08
N GLY A 318 -7.46 -21.31 0.20
CA GLY A 318 -6.73 -20.29 1.00
C GLY A 318 -5.70 -19.47 0.22
N ILE A 319 -5.62 -19.62 -1.10
CA ILE A 319 -4.77 -18.80 -1.98
C ILE A 319 -5.67 -17.80 -2.71
N THR A 320 -5.38 -16.51 -2.59
CA THR A 320 -6.12 -15.45 -3.29
C THR A 320 -5.85 -15.48 -4.79
N LEU A 321 -6.76 -16.08 -5.55
CA LEU A 321 -6.70 -16.16 -7.01
C LEU A 321 -7.19 -14.90 -7.70
N GLY A 322 -7.97 -14.07 -7.03
CA GLY A 322 -8.65 -13.00 -7.72
C GLY A 322 -9.40 -12.07 -6.79
N ARG A 323 -10.30 -11.29 -7.39
CA ARG A 323 -11.12 -10.31 -6.68
C ARG A 323 -12.49 -10.17 -7.31
N VAL A 324 -13.46 -9.81 -6.48
CA VAL A 324 -14.80 -9.42 -6.92
C VAL A 324 -14.70 -8.10 -7.67
N VAL A 325 -15.33 -8.01 -8.83
CA VAL A 325 -15.38 -6.80 -9.67
C VAL A 325 -16.78 -6.18 -9.70
N SER A 326 -17.82 -6.94 -9.39
CA SER A 326 -19.21 -6.48 -9.36
C SER A 326 -20.06 -7.32 -8.41
N VAL A 327 -21.03 -6.67 -7.77
CA VAL A 327 -22.08 -7.29 -6.92
C VAL A 327 -23.39 -6.61 -7.29
N ASP A 328 -24.20 -7.28 -8.09
CA ASP A 328 -25.47 -6.78 -8.62
C ASP A 328 -26.65 -7.62 -8.10
N LEU A 329 -27.85 -7.05 -8.14
CA LEU A 329 -29.09 -7.78 -7.88
C LEU A 329 -29.85 -7.99 -9.17
N ASP A 330 -30.24 -9.23 -9.44
CA ASP A 330 -31.13 -9.60 -10.52
C ASP A 330 -32.51 -9.95 -9.96
N TYR A 331 -33.55 -9.57 -10.70
CA TYR A 331 -34.93 -9.84 -10.35
C TYR A 331 -35.52 -10.84 -11.34
N ASP A 332 -35.79 -12.05 -10.86
CA ASP A 332 -36.50 -13.04 -11.63
C ASP A 332 -38.01 -12.81 -11.52
N ALA A 333 -38.60 -12.30 -12.60
CA ALA A 333 -40.03 -12.02 -12.67
C ALA A 333 -40.91 -13.28 -12.55
N ALA A 334 -40.39 -14.46 -12.93
CA ALA A 334 -41.14 -15.71 -12.86
C ALA A 334 -41.24 -16.22 -11.41
N SER A 335 -40.12 -16.26 -10.69
CA SER A 335 -40.10 -16.65 -9.28
C SER A 335 -40.42 -15.50 -8.31
N LYS A 336 -40.51 -14.27 -8.80
CA LYS A 336 -40.64 -13.02 -8.01
C LYS A 336 -39.60 -12.93 -6.91
N SER A 337 -38.39 -13.41 -7.19
CA SER A 337 -37.29 -13.47 -6.23
C SER A 337 -36.11 -12.62 -6.71
N PHE A 338 -35.27 -12.22 -5.76
CA PHE A 338 -34.02 -11.52 -6.06
C PHE A 338 -32.85 -12.49 -5.88
N THR A 339 -31.91 -12.46 -6.82
CA THR A 339 -30.64 -13.17 -6.70
C THR A 339 -29.48 -12.21 -6.84
N SER A 340 -28.42 -12.43 -6.07
CA SER A 340 -27.20 -11.63 -6.20
C SER A 340 -26.31 -12.21 -7.30
N ILE A 341 -25.97 -11.41 -8.29
CA ILE A 341 -25.01 -11.74 -9.34
C ILE A 341 -23.66 -11.14 -8.96
N VAL A 342 -22.65 -12.00 -8.78
CA VAL A 342 -21.29 -11.57 -8.45
C VAL A 342 -20.39 -11.85 -9.64
N GLY A 343 -19.78 -10.80 -10.18
CA GLY A 343 -18.70 -10.91 -11.16
C GLY A 343 -17.35 -10.92 -10.46
N ALA A 344 -16.44 -11.78 -10.90
CA ALA A 344 -15.08 -11.83 -10.38
C ALA A 344 -14.04 -12.01 -11.49
N GLN A 345 -12.86 -11.45 -11.24
CA GLN A 345 -11.67 -11.61 -12.04
C GLN A 345 -10.71 -12.54 -11.29
N ILE A 346 -10.21 -13.57 -11.95
CA ILE A 346 -9.30 -14.59 -11.41
C ILE A 346 -8.02 -14.69 -12.24
N TYR A 347 -6.94 -15.10 -11.60
CA TYR A 347 -5.59 -15.14 -12.16
C TYR A 347 -5.01 -16.54 -11.99
N PRO A 348 -5.11 -17.41 -13.02
CA PRO A 348 -4.65 -18.79 -12.93
C PRO A 348 -3.17 -18.93 -12.58
N ASP A 349 -2.33 -17.98 -13.01
CA ASP A 349 -0.89 -17.98 -12.77
C ASP A 349 -0.53 -17.87 -11.28
N ARG A 350 -1.44 -17.35 -10.44
CA ARG A 350 -1.28 -17.33 -8.97
C ARG A 350 -1.26 -18.72 -8.33
N LEU A 351 -1.69 -19.77 -9.04
CA LEU A 351 -1.53 -21.16 -8.60
C LEU A 351 -0.09 -21.68 -8.76
N GLY A 352 0.80 -20.91 -9.39
CA GLY A 352 2.22 -21.24 -9.57
C GLY A 352 2.44 -22.59 -10.25
N MET A 353 3.26 -23.45 -9.64
CA MET A 353 3.59 -24.79 -10.17
C MET A 353 2.36 -25.68 -10.42
N ALA A 354 1.24 -25.43 -9.72
CA ALA A 354 0.01 -26.18 -9.98
C ALA A 354 -0.59 -25.79 -11.34
N ASN A 355 -0.58 -24.50 -11.70
CA ASN A 355 -1.01 -24.05 -13.02
C ASN A 355 -0.12 -24.65 -14.12
N GLU A 356 1.20 -24.61 -13.94
CA GLU A 356 2.15 -25.17 -14.91
C GLU A 356 1.89 -26.66 -15.18
N LYS A 357 1.61 -27.44 -14.14
CA LYS A 357 1.27 -28.87 -14.28
C LYS A 357 -0.07 -29.07 -15.00
N ILE A 358 -1.08 -28.25 -14.68
CA ILE A 358 -2.40 -28.30 -15.33
C ILE A 358 -2.24 -28.01 -16.82
N VAL A 359 -1.61 -26.89 -17.18
CA VAL A 359 -1.36 -26.47 -18.56
C VAL A 359 -0.54 -27.53 -19.30
N LYS A 360 0.52 -28.07 -18.70
CA LYS A 360 1.36 -29.11 -19.34
C LYS A 360 0.64 -30.44 -19.55
N THR A 361 -0.19 -30.85 -18.60
CA THR A 361 -0.87 -32.16 -18.65
C THR A 361 -2.09 -32.14 -19.58
N LEU A 362 -2.84 -31.04 -19.55
CA LEU A 362 -4.12 -30.92 -20.24
C LEU A 362 -4.01 -30.08 -21.54
N GLY A 363 -2.85 -29.48 -21.79
CA GLY A 363 -2.61 -28.61 -22.92
C GLY A 363 -3.46 -27.34 -22.91
N VAL A 364 -3.98 -26.90 -21.77
CA VAL A 364 -4.95 -25.79 -21.70
C VAL A 364 -4.27 -24.48 -22.13
N THR A 365 -4.51 -24.05 -23.36
CA THR A 365 -4.02 -22.77 -23.90
C THR A 365 -5.11 -21.97 -24.62
N ASP A 366 -6.37 -22.42 -24.55
CA ASP A 366 -7.51 -21.82 -25.25
C ASP A 366 -8.76 -21.88 -24.36
N ASP A 367 -9.64 -20.89 -24.50
CA ASP A 367 -10.81 -20.64 -23.65
C ASP A 367 -11.72 -21.86 -23.55
N ALA A 368 -11.93 -22.56 -24.66
CA ALA A 368 -12.76 -23.77 -24.71
C ALA A 368 -12.22 -24.90 -23.83
N ARG A 369 -10.89 -25.08 -23.78
CA ARG A 369 -10.25 -26.10 -22.93
C ARG A 369 -10.28 -25.69 -21.46
N THR A 370 -10.16 -24.40 -21.16
CA THR A 370 -10.33 -23.86 -19.82
C THR A 370 -11.75 -24.10 -19.31
N ALA A 371 -12.77 -23.83 -20.14
CA ALA A 371 -14.17 -24.10 -19.82
C ALA A 371 -14.42 -25.58 -19.53
N GLN A 372 -13.83 -26.48 -20.32
CA GLN A 372 -13.94 -27.92 -20.12
C GLN A 372 -13.27 -28.37 -18.81
N LEU A 373 -12.10 -27.82 -18.47
CA LEU A 373 -11.42 -28.10 -17.21
C LEU A 373 -12.28 -27.69 -16.01
N ILE A 374 -12.87 -26.50 -16.07
CA ILE A 374 -13.77 -26.01 -15.01
C ILE A 374 -15.01 -26.89 -14.93
N ALA A 375 -15.56 -27.35 -16.06
CA ALA A 375 -16.67 -28.29 -16.07
C ALA A 375 -16.33 -29.60 -15.33
N ASP A 376 -15.12 -30.12 -15.53
CA ASP A 376 -14.64 -31.31 -14.83
C ASP A 376 -14.41 -31.06 -13.33
N PHE A 377 -13.97 -29.86 -12.95
CA PHE A 377 -13.92 -29.46 -11.54
C PHE A 377 -15.33 -29.35 -10.92
N VAL A 378 -16.30 -28.78 -11.64
CA VAL A 378 -17.69 -28.67 -11.20
C VAL A 378 -18.32 -30.04 -11.00
N LYS A 379 -18.05 -31.01 -11.89
CA LYS A 379 -18.44 -32.42 -11.74
C LYS A 379 -17.85 -33.06 -10.49
N ARG A 380 -16.63 -32.67 -10.10
CA ARG A 380 -15.96 -33.12 -8.86
C ARG A 380 -16.38 -32.31 -7.62
N GLY A 381 -17.33 -31.39 -7.76
CA GLY A 381 -17.89 -30.64 -6.65
C GLY A 381 -17.34 -29.24 -6.44
N LEU A 382 -16.65 -28.65 -7.42
CA LEU A 382 -16.23 -27.23 -7.34
C LEU A 382 -17.45 -26.33 -7.17
N ARG A 383 -17.48 -25.56 -6.09
CA ARG A 383 -18.51 -24.58 -5.78
C ARG A 383 -17.89 -23.29 -5.28
N ALA A 384 -18.57 -22.18 -5.54
CA ALA A 384 -18.30 -20.91 -4.91
C ALA A 384 -19.16 -20.74 -3.64
N GLN A 385 -18.55 -20.31 -2.55
CA GLN A 385 -19.21 -20.11 -1.27
C GLN A 385 -18.78 -18.77 -0.66
N PRO A 386 -19.70 -17.91 -0.20
CA PRO A 386 -19.32 -16.73 0.57
C PRO A 386 -18.90 -17.18 1.97
N ARG A 387 -17.73 -16.73 2.41
CA ARG A 387 -17.18 -17.01 3.74
C ARG A 387 -16.81 -15.71 4.43
N SER A 388 -16.86 -15.70 5.77
CA SER A 388 -16.47 -14.53 6.55
C SER A 388 -14.95 -14.46 6.63
N GLU A 389 -14.40 -13.31 6.23
CA GLU A 389 -12.99 -12.99 6.39
C GLU A 389 -12.69 -12.61 7.84
N SER A 390 -13.56 -11.79 8.42
CA SER A 390 -13.48 -11.37 9.82
C SER A 390 -14.86 -11.38 10.46
N LEU A 391 -14.96 -12.14 11.55
CA LEU A 391 -16.19 -12.19 12.37
C LEU A 391 -16.46 -10.86 13.09
N LEU A 392 -15.48 -9.95 13.15
CA LEU A 392 -15.61 -8.65 13.80
C LEU A 392 -16.23 -7.61 12.87
N THR A 393 -15.78 -7.56 11.62
CA THR A 393 -16.26 -6.58 10.64
C THR A 393 -17.46 -7.08 9.84
N GLY A 394 -17.67 -8.40 9.79
CA GLY A 394 -18.70 -9.03 8.96
C GLY A 394 -18.34 -9.04 7.47
N GLN A 395 -17.09 -8.73 7.12
CA GLN A 395 -16.60 -8.73 5.75
C GLN A 395 -16.59 -10.16 5.19
N LEU A 396 -17.02 -10.30 3.93
CA LEU A 396 -17.08 -11.55 3.21
C LEU A 396 -16.02 -11.60 2.10
N TYR A 397 -15.57 -12.82 1.83
CA TYR A 397 -14.81 -13.18 0.64
C TYR A 397 -15.46 -14.37 -0.05
N ILE A 398 -15.10 -14.63 -1.31
CA ILE A 398 -15.57 -15.80 -2.05
C ILE A 398 -14.52 -16.91 -1.96
N SER A 399 -14.92 -18.06 -1.44
CA SER A 399 -14.12 -19.28 -1.46
C SER A 399 -14.57 -20.20 -2.58
N LEU A 400 -13.65 -20.53 -3.48
CA LEU A 400 -13.77 -21.59 -4.47
C LEU A 400 -13.19 -22.88 -3.87
N GLY A 401 -13.98 -23.94 -3.81
CA GLY A 401 -13.54 -25.19 -3.21
C GLY A 401 -14.35 -26.39 -3.66
N PHE A 402 -13.80 -27.59 -3.43
CA PHE A 402 -14.50 -28.84 -3.70
C PHE A 402 -15.34 -29.24 -2.50
N ILE A 403 -16.65 -29.32 -2.70
CA ILE A 403 -17.61 -29.73 -1.68
C ILE A 403 -17.93 -31.21 -1.86
N ALA A 404 -17.67 -31.99 -0.81
CA ALA A 404 -18.02 -33.41 -0.78
C ALA A 404 -19.53 -33.59 -0.97
N ASN A 405 -19.92 -34.51 -1.85
CA ASN A 405 -21.32 -34.84 -2.15
C ASN A 405 -22.17 -33.63 -2.61
N ALA A 406 -21.57 -32.66 -3.32
CA ALA A 406 -22.32 -31.57 -3.91
C ALA A 406 -23.36 -32.10 -4.92
N ALA A 407 -24.59 -31.59 -4.85
CA ALA A 407 -25.64 -31.95 -5.82
C ALA A 407 -25.19 -31.63 -7.25
N PRO A 408 -25.38 -32.53 -8.24
CA PRO A 408 -25.03 -32.25 -9.63
C PRO A 408 -25.77 -31.03 -10.16
N VAL A 409 -25.04 -30.14 -10.85
CA VAL A 409 -25.61 -28.93 -11.47
C VAL A 409 -25.19 -28.92 -12.94
N PRO A 410 -26.10 -28.61 -13.89
CA PRO A 410 -25.72 -28.42 -15.29
C PRO A 410 -24.71 -27.28 -15.40
N PHE A 411 -23.64 -27.50 -16.17
CA PHE A 411 -22.60 -26.50 -16.40
C PHE A 411 -22.53 -26.19 -17.89
N ASP A 412 -22.75 -24.93 -18.24
CA ASP A 412 -22.66 -24.44 -19.61
C ASP A 412 -21.23 -24.00 -19.92
N VAL A 413 -20.53 -24.80 -20.74
CA VAL A 413 -19.15 -24.53 -21.18
C VAL A 413 -19.06 -23.38 -22.19
N SER A 414 -20.18 -22.96 -22.78
CA SER A 414 -20.25 -21.87 -23.76
C SER A 414 -20.56 -20.51 -23.14
N ALA A 415 -20.88 -20.48 -21.84
CA ALA A 415 -21.19 -19.24 -21.13
C ALA A 415 -19.97 -18.32 -21.04
N GLN A 416 -20.16 -17.05 -21.38
CA GLN A 416 -19.10 -16.03 -21.31
C GLN A 416 -19.63 -14.80 -20.55
N PRO A 417 -19.13 -14.49 -19.34
CA PRO A 417 -18.18 -15.28 -18.54
C PRO A 417 -18.77 -16.61 -18.03
N LEU A 418 -17.89 -17.55 -17.67
CA LEU A 418 -18.29 -18.86 -17.13
C LEU A 418 -19.01 -18.71 -15.79
N ILE A 419 -20.09 -19.49 -15.59
CA ILE A 419 -20.90 -19.42 -14.38
C ILE A 419 -20.47 -20.53 -13.41
N ILE A 420 -19.83 -20.16 -12.30
CA ILE A 420 -19.43 -21.11 -11.26
C ILE A 420 -20.62 -21.39 -10.35
N PRO A 421 -21.04 -22.66 -10.18
CA PRO A 421 -22.16 -22.98 -9.30
C PRO A 421 -21.85 -22.62 -7.84
N THR A 422 -22.85 -22.14 -7.13
CA THR A 422 -22.71 -21.62 -5.77
C THR A 422 -23.32 -22.56 -4.73
N VAL A 423 -22.94 -22.36 -3.48
CA VAL A 423 -23.64 -22.91 -2.31
C VAL A 423 -23.84 -21.84 -1.24
N PRO A 424 -24.82 -22.02 -0.34
CA PRO A 424 -25.01 -21.10 0.78
C PRO A 424 -23.79 -21.04 1.73
N GLY A 425 -23.60 -19.88 2.36
CA GLY A 425 -22.55 -19.65 3.36
C GLY A 425 -22.77 -20.46 4.65
N GLU A 426 -21.70 -20.71 5.41
CA GLU A 426 -21.77 -21.55 6.63
C GLU A 426 -22.55 -20.88 7.77
N LEU A 427 -22.42 -19.56 7.94
CA LEU A 427 -23.13 -18.82 8.99
C LEU A 427 -24.65 -18.87 8.81
N GLU A 428 -25.12 -18.82 7.57
CA GLU A 428 -26.55 -18.90 7.26
C GLU A 428 -27.09 -20.30 7.58
N LYS A 429 -26.35 -21.35 7.18
CA LYS A 429 -26.69 -22.74 7.55
C LYS A 429 -26.76 -22.92 9.07
N MET A 430 -25.87 -22.28 9.81
CA MET A 430 -25.88 -22.35 11.27
C MET A 430 -27.12 -21.64 11.85
N GLN A 431 -27.48 -20.47 11.32
CA GLN A 431 -28.71 -19.76 11.71
C GLN A 431 -29.97 -20.59 11.42
N GLU A 432 -30.06 -21.20 10.24
CA GLU A 432 -31.16 -22.11 9.88
C GLU A 432 -31.25 -23.31 10.82
N GLN A 433 -30.11 -23.93 11.14
CA GLN A 433 -30.07 -25.06 12.08
C GLN A 433 -30.46 -24.65 13.50
N VAL A 434 -30.03 -23.46 13.97
CA VAL A 434 -30.44 -22.92 15.27
C VAL A 434 -31.94 -22.66 15.29
N GLN A 435 -32.49 -22.05 14.24
CA GLN A 435 -33.93 -21.82 14.13
C GLN A 435 -34.71 -23.14 14.15
N GLN A 436 -34.24 -24.16 13.42
CA GLN A 436 -34.85 -25.49 13.44
C GLN A 436 -34.80 -26.14 14.84
N ILE A 437 -33.75 -25.91 15.64
CA ILE A 437 -33.67 -26.39 17.02
C ILE A 437 -34.67 -25.63 17.90
N ILE A 438 -34.75 -24.31 17.77
CA ILE A 438 -35.72 -23.47 18.49
C ILE A 438 -37.14 -23.94 18.17
N ASP A 439 -37.47 -24.11 16.89
CA ASP A 439 -38.79 -24.55 16.44
C ASP A 439 -39.13 -25.96 16.96
N LYS A 440 -38.17 -26.88 16.97
CA LYS A 440 -38.36 -28.21 17.57
C LYS A 440 -38.58 -28.15 19.08
N PHE A 441 -37.91 -27.23 19.78
CA PHE A 441 -38.07 -27.06 21.22
C PHE A 441 -39.42 -26.42 21.59
N SER A 442 -39.86 -25.40 20.83
CA SER A 442 -41.18 -24.78 21.01
C SER A 442 -42.34 -25.75 20.76
N ASN A 443 -42.13 -26.77 19.93
CA ASN A 443 -43.12 -27.79 19.61
C ASN A 443 -43.08 -29.01 20.54
N VAL A 444 -42.29 -29.00 21.63
CA VAL A 444 -42.34 -30.09 22.63
C VAL A 444 -43.70 -30.07 23.32
N PRO A 445 -44.51 -31.15 23.24
CA PRO A 445 -45.86 -31.17 23.78
C PRO A 445 -45.82 -31.35 25.31
N VAL A 446 -45.54 -30.27 26.04
CA VAL A 446 -45.48 -30.25 27.51
C VAL A 446 -46.81 -30.73 28.13
N GLN A 447 -47.92 -30.50 27.43
CA GLN A 447 -49.26 -30.94 27.84
C GLN A 447 -49.42 -32.47 27.79
N GLU A 448 -48.85 -33.14 26.79
CA GLU A 448 -48.86 -34.60 26.69
C GLU A 448 -47.97 -35.23 27.77
N ILE A 449 -46.80 -34.62 28.03
CA ILE A 449 -45.90 -35.06 29.09
C ILE A 449 -46.58 -34.93 30.46
N ALA A 450 -47.25 -33.79 30.73
CA ALA A 450 -48.02 -33.59 31.94
C ALA A 450 -49.22 -34.52 32.06
N GLY A 451 -49.94 -34.76 30.95
CA GLY A 451 -51.07 -35.68 30.87
C GLY A 451 -50.67 -37.13 31.16
N ASN A 452 -49.59 -37.60 30.57
CA ASN A 452 -49.05 -38.95 30.79
C ASN A 452 -48.57 -39.12 32.23
N PHE A 453 -47.91 -38.12 32.81
CA PHE A 453 -47.48 -38.16 34.22
C PHE A 453 -48.68 -38.22 35.18
N ASN A 454 -49.73 -37.45 34.91
CA ASN A 454 -50.96 -37.46 35.70
C ASN A 454 -51.71 -38.80 35.55
N GLY A 455 -51.69 -39.40 34.35
CA GLY A 455 -52.21 -40.74 34.09
C GLY A 455 -51.45 -41.81 34.87
N SER A 456 -50.11 -41.77 34.87
CA SER A 456 -49.28 -42.69 35.65
C SER A 456 -49.48 -42.54 37.16
N LEU A 457 -49.62 -41.31 37.67
CA LEU A 457 -49.96 -41.05 39.08
C LEU A 457 -51.37 -41.57 39.43
N GLY A 458 -52.33 -41.38 38.54
CA GLY A 458 -53.69 -41.92 38.69
C GLY A 458 -53.70 -43.45 38.73
N GLU A 459 -52.91 -44.10 37.88
CA GLU A 459 -52.81 -45.56 37.84
C GLU A 459 -52.04 -46.13 39.05
N ALA A 460 -51.00 -45.43 39.51
CA ALA A 460 -50.32 -45.76 40.76
C ALA A 460 -51.29 -45.64 41.96
N GLN A 461 -52.11 -44.59 42.01
CA GLN A 461 -53.12 -44.40 43.04
C GLN A 461 -54.22 -45.48 42.99
N LYS A 462 -54.65 -45.89 41.79
CA LYS A 462 -55.58 -47.02 41.61
C LYS A 462 -54.96 -48.32 42.10
N THR A 463 -53.68 -48.58 41.77
CA THR A 463 -52.95 -49.77 42.22
C THR A 463 -52.85 -49.80 43.75
N PHE A 464 -52.53 -48.67 44.39
CA PHE A 464 -52.55 -48.54 45.85
C PHE A 464 -53.93 -48.81 46.45
N ARG A 465 -55.01 -48.33 45.82
CA ARG A 465 -56.38 -48.59 46.27
C ARG A 465 -56.78 -50.05 46.07
N LEU A 466 -56.40 -50.68 44.96
CA LEU A 466 -56.66 -52.10 44.70
C LEU A 466 -55.92 -52.98 45.70
N PHE A 467 -54.65 -52.67 45.97
CA PHE A 467 -53.85 -53.31 47.00
C PHE A 467 -54.50 -53.17 48.38
N ASN A 468 -54.91 -51.96 48.78
CA ASN A 468 -55.58 -51.74 50.05
C ASN A 468 -56.96 -52.41 50.14
N ALA A 469 -57.72 -52.50 49.05
CA ALA A 469 -59.07 -53.05 49.05
C ALA A 469 -59.12 -54.58 48.94
N GLN A 470 -58.19 -55.20 48.22
CA GLN A 470 -58.21 -56.64 47.95
C GLN A 470 -57.19 -57.41 48.80
N VAL A 471 -56.04 -56.81 49.09
CA VAL A 471 -54.93 -57.51 49.76
C VAL A 471 -54.98 -57.32 51.29
N MET A 472 -55.41 -56.17 51.81
CA MET A 472 -55.53 -55.98 53.27
C MET A 472 -56.54 -56.91 53.96
N PRO A 473 -57.74 -57.17 53.40
CA PRO A 473 -58.71 -58.06 54.05
C PRO A 473 -58.22 -59.52 54.09
N GLU A 474 -57.53 -60.00 53.05
CA GLU A 474 -56.91 -61.33 53.03
C GLU A 474 -55.70 -61.43 53.98
N LEU A 475 -54.90 -60.37 54.08
CA LEU A 475 -53.79 -60.31 55.05
C LEU A 475 -54.29 -60.37 56.49
N HIS A 476 -55.40 -59.71 56.82
CA HIS A 476 -56.05 -59.83 58.14
C HIS A 476 -56.59 -61.25 58.42
N GLY A 477 -57.05 -61.96 57.39
CA GLY A 477 -57.51 -63.36 57.52
C GLY A 477 -56.36 -64.36 57.73
N VAL A 478 -55.21 -64.16 57.08
CA VAL A 478 -54.03 -65.02 57.18
C VAL A 478 -53.24 -64.79 58.47
N LEU A 479 -53.30 -63.59 59.04
CA LEU A 479 -52.59 -63.22 60.29
C LEU A 479 -53.12 -63.92 61.55
N LEU A 480 -54.33 -64.50 61.53
CA LEU A 480 -54.87 -65.25 62.66
C LEU A 480 -54.42 -66.72 62.70
N GLN A 481 -53.74 -67.24 61.67
CA GLN A 481 -53.46 -68.67 61.54
C GLN A 481 -51.98 -69.05 61.42
N SER A 482 -51.02 -68.12 61.59
CA SER A 482 -49.60 -68.51 61.61
C SER A 482 -48.71 -67.58 62.42
N ARG A 483 -48.05 -68.15 63.44
CA ARG A 483 -47.07 -67.47 64.30
C ARG A 483 -45.68 -67.33 63.67
N SER A 484 -45.44 -67.91 62.49
CA SER A 484 -44.12 -67.93 61.83
C SER A 484 -43.93 -66.85 60.74
N THR A 485 -44.99 -66.17 60.31
CA THR A 485 -44.95 -65.11 59.28
C THR A 485 -44.79 -63.71 59.86
N LEU A 486 -45.06 -63.52 61.16
CA LEU A 486 -44.93 -62.24 61.86
C LEU A 486 -43.46 -61.78 62.00
N ASP A 487 -42.49 -62.69 62.13
CA ASP A 487 -41.06 -62.32 62.22
C ASP A 487 -40.48 -61.86 60.87
N ILE A 488 -40.91 -62.44 59.75
CA ILE A 488 -40.41 -62.11 58.41
C ILE A 488 -41.10 -60.85 57.86
N ALA A 489 -42.40 -60.66 58.14
CA ALA A 489 -43.12 -59.44 57.78
C ALA A 489 -42.72 -58.25 58.67
N GLY A 490 -42.46 -58.48 59.96
CA GLY A 490 -41.93 -57.47 60.88
C GLY A 490 -40.54 -56.98 60.47
N ALA A 491 -39.66 -57.85 59.99
CA ALA A 491 -38.33 -57.47 59.50
C ALA A 491 -38.36 -56.70 58.15
N ALA A 492 -39.37 -56.96 57.30
CA ALA A 492 -39.53 -56.26 56.02
C ALA A 492 -40.25 -54.90 56.15
N LEU A 493 -40.95 -54.66 57.25
CA LEU A 493 -41.69 -53.42 57.55
C LEU A 493 -41.09 -52.64 58.75
N ALA A 494 -40.03 -53.16 59.37
CA ALA A 494 -39.27 -52.43 60.38
C ALA A 494 -38.62 -51.17 59.76
N GLU A 495 -38.39 -50.15 60.59
CA GLU A 495 -37.83 -48.84 60.22
C GLU A 495 -36.51 -48.95 59.42
N ASP A 496 -35.76 -50.05 59.60
CA ASP A 496 -34.49 -50.33 58.92
C ASP A 496 -34.58 -51.30 57.72
N SER A 497 -35.78 -51.55 57.18
CA SER A 497 -35.91 -52.53 56.10
C SER A 497 -35.24 -52.08 54.78
N PRO A 498 -34.65 -53.00 54.00
CA PRO A 498 -34.03 -52.67 52.71
C PRO A 498 -35.01 -51.97 51.74
N VAL A 499 -36.31 -52.27 51.86
CA VAL A 499 -37.36 -51.69 51.02
C VAL A 499 -37.62 -50.24 51.41
N HIS A 500 -37.68 -49.91 52.71
CA HIS A 500 -37.82 -48.53 53.17
C HIS A 500 -36.61 -47.69 52.78
N GLN A 501 -35.40 -48.21 52.97
CA GLN A 501 -34.18 -47.53 52.54
C GLN A 501 -34.14 -47.29 51.02
N GLN A 502 -34.71 -48.19 50.22
CA GLN A 502 -34.74 -48.05 48.77
C GLN A 502 -35.80 -47.03 48.31
N ILE A 503 -36.94 -46.95 48.99
CA ILE A 503 -37.95 -45.91 48.75
C ILE A 503 -37.39 -44.53 49.13
N ASP A 504 -36.75 -44.39 50.29
CA ASP A 504 -36.17 -43.12 50.73
C ASP A 504 -35.04 -42.66 49.80
N ARG A 505 -34.18 -43.60 49.34
CA ARG A 505 -33.17 -43.29 48.32
C ARG A 505 -33.80 -42.85 47.01
N THR A 506 -34.87 -43.52 46.58
CA THR A 506 -35.56 -43.16 45.33
C THR A 506 -36.21 -41.78 45.44
N ILE A 507 -36.83 -41.46 46.58
CA ILE A 507 -37.41 -40.14 46.83
C ILE A 507 -36.31 -39.07 46.87
N ASP A 508 -35.19 -39.32 47.54
CA ASP A 508 -34.08 -38.37 47.56
C ASP A 508 -33.42 -38.21 46.19
N ASP A 509 -33.29 -39.28 45.39
CA ASP A 509 -32.79 -39.22 44.03
C ASP A 509 -33.75 -38.44 43.10
N VAL A 510 -35.07 -38.63 43.23
CA VAL A 510 -36.09 -37.85 42.50
C VAL A 510 -36.06 -36.38 42.92
N GLN A 511 -35.92 -36.08 44.21
CA GLN A 511 -35.79 -34.70 44.67
C GLN A 511 -34.47 -34.06 44.21
N ARG A 512 -33.37 -34.82 44.15
CA ARG A 512 -32.09 -34.35 43.61
C ARG A 512 -32.20 -34.08 42.11
N MET A 513 -32.92 -34.91 41.36
CA MET A 513 -33.21 -34.69 39.95
C MET A 513 -34.10 -33.46 39.72
N ALA A 514 -35.18 -33.29 40.48
CA ALA A 514 -36.04 -32.11 40.37
C ALA A 514 -35.27 -30.81 40.69
N ARG A 515 -34.39 -30.85 41.68
CA ARG A 515 -33.50 -29.72 42.02
C ARG A 515 -32.47 -29.45 40.93
N SER A 516 -31.87 -30.48 40.34
CA SER A 516 -30.89 -30.29 39.25
C SER A 516 -31.53 -29.69 37.99
N VAL A 517 -32.74 -30.13 37.64
CA VAL A 517 -33.52 -29.56 36.53
C VAL A 517 -33.88 -28.10 36.79
N ARG A 518 -34.27 -27.75 38.01
CA ARG A 518 -34.56 -26.35 38.38
C ARG A 518 -33.32 -25.47 38.31
N VAL A 519 -32.18 -25.93 38.84
CA VAL A 519 -30.90 -25.21 38.78
C VAL A 519 -30.48 -24.98 37.32
N LEU A 520 -30.65 -25.97 36.45
CA LEU A 520 -30.38 -25.82 35.02
C LEU A 520 -31.31 -24.79 34.37
N THR A 521 -32.61 -24.85 34.69
CA THR A 521 -33.62 -23.94 34.11
C THR A 521 -33.40 -22.49 34.57
N ASP A 522 -33.14 -22.27 35.86
CA ASP A 522 -32.81 -20.94 36.41
C ASP A 522 -31.51 -20.38 35.81
N TYR A 523 -30.51 -21.24 35.56
CA TYR A 523 -29.27 -20.82 34.92
C TYR A 523 -29.48 -20.40 33.46
N LEU A 524 -30.22 -21.19 32.68
CA LEU A 524 -30.53 -20.90 31.28
C LEU A 524 -31.42 -19.66 31.11
N SER A 525 -32.34 -19.42 32.05
CA SER A 525 -33.18 -18.22 32.09
C SER A 525 -32.36 -16.94 32.32
N ARG A 526 -31.33 -17.02 33.17
CA ARG A 526 -30.46 -15.87 33.48
C ARG A 526 -29.32 -15.66 32.48
N ASN A 527 -28.89 -16.71 31.78
CA ASN A 527 -27.77 -16.68 30.83
C ASN A 527 -28.16 -17.38 29.51
N PRO A 528 -29.08 -16.80 28.73
CA PRO A 528 -29.51 -17.40 27.45
C PRO A 528 -28.35 -17.60 26.46
N GLU A 529 -27.31 -16.77 26.54
CA GLU A 529 -26.09 -16.86 25.71
C GLU A 529 -25.26 -18.13 25.95
N ALA A 530 -25.46 -18.83 27.07
CA ALA A 530 -24.78 -20.09 27.38
C ALA A 530 -25.16 -21.22 26.39
N LEU A 531 -26.31 -21.11 25.71
CA LEU A 531 -26.73 -22.03 24.63
C LEU A 531 -25.82 -21.94 23.40
N ILE A 532 -25.26 -20.76 23.13
CA ILE A 532 -24.48 -20.49 21.91
C ILE A 532 -22.98 -20.55 22.19
N ARG A 533 -22.54 -19.99 23.33
CA ARG A 533 -21.12 -19.86 23.67
C ARG A 533 -20.58 -21.00 24.54
N GLY A 534 -21.46 -21.89 25.01
CA GLY A 534 -21.15 -22.86 26.04
C GLY A 534 -20.95 -22.21 27.41
N ARG A 535 -20.88 -23.03 28.45
CA ARG A 535 -20.73 -22.55 29.84
C ARG A 535 -19.33 -21.97 30.06
N THR A 536 -19.24 -20.72 30.50
CA THR A 536 -17.96 -20.09 30.87
C THR A 536 -17.47 -20.65 32.21
N ARG A 537 -16.14 -20.82 32.37
CA ARG A 537 -15.54 -21.42 33.58
C ARG A 537 -15.80 -20.64 34.88
N GLN A 538 -16.25 -19.39 34.79
CA GLN A 538 -16.43 -18.50 35.94
C GLN A 538 -17.77 -18.74 36.67
N ASP A 539 -18.75 -19.40 36.03
CA ASP A 539 -20.06 -19.69 36.62
C ASP A 539 -20.17 -21.12 37.16
N ARG A 540 -19.37 -21.46 38.18
CA ARG A 540 -19.57 -22.72 38.92
C ARG A 540 -20.80 -22.58 39.82
N PRO A 541 -21.74 -23.55 39.83
CA PRO A 541 -22.82 -23.52 40.81
C PRO A 541 -22.20 -23.74 42.20
N GLY A 542 -22.67 -23.01 43.20
CA GLY A 542 -22.27 -23.23 44.59
C GLY A 542 -22.49 -24.69 44.96
N VAL A 543 -21.41 -25.44 45.17
CA VAL A 543 -21.48 -26.81 45.66
C VAL A 543 -22.00 -26.71 47.10
N TYR A 544 -23.13 -27.36 47.38
CA TYR A 544 -23.66 -27.46 48.74
C TYR A 544 -22.61 -28.12 49.64
N GLN A 545 -22.03 -27.35 50.55
CA GLN A 545 -21.19 -27.85 51.64
C GLN A 545 -22.12 -28.48 52.69
N ARG A 546 -21.95 -29.78 52.96
CA ARG A 546 -22.65 -30.46 54.07
C ARG A 546 -22.30 -29.75 55.38
N ILE A 547 -23.29 -29.20 56.07
CA ILE A 547 -23.14 -28.78 57.46
C ILE A 547 -23.05 -30.07 58.30
N ALA A 548 -21.94 -30.28 58.99
CA ALA A 548 -21.76 -31.41 59.90
C ALA A 548 -22.65 -31.22 61.14
N PRO A 549 -23.25 -32.29 61.69
CA PRO A 549 -24.04 -32.19 62.92
C PRO A 549 -23.13 -31.86 64.11
N ALA A 550 -23.57 -30.91 64.94
CA ALA A 550 -22.90 -30.52 66.17
C ALA A 550 -22.81 -31.71 67.13
N GLN A 551 -21.60 -32.05 67.57
CA GLN A 551 -21.40 -32.95 68.70
C GLN A 551 -21.94 -32.27 69.96
N GLN A 552 -22.99 -32.83 70.54
CA GLN A 552 -23.38 -32.56 71.91
C GLN A 552 -22.30 -33.15 72.83
N ALA A 553 -21.77 -32.29 73.71
CA ALA A 553 -20.90 -32.69 74.81
C ALA A 553 -21.75 -33.34 75.91
N ASP A 554 -21.29 -34.49 76.39
CA ASP A 554 -21.40 -34.94 77.78
C ASP A 554 -19.98 -35.18 78.30
#